data_AF-A0AAN8KHM2-F1
#
_entry.id   AF-A0AAN8KHM2-F1
#
_cell.length_a   1.000
_cell.length_b   1.000
_cell.length_c   1.000
_cell.angle_alpha   90.00
_cell.angle_beta   90.00
_cell.angle_gamma   90.00
#
_symmetry.space_group_name_H-M   'P 1'
#
loop_
_entity.id
_entity.type
_entity.pdbx_description
1 polymer ?
#
loop_
_entity_poly.entity_id
_entity_poly.type
_entity_poly.pdbx_seq_one_letter_code
_entity_poly.pdbx_strand_id
1 'polypeptide(L)'
;MAKNDKVRYERDMRGYVPPKGMAKSGRKKKDPNAPKRPPSAFFVFSAEFRPTVKQEFPGCSIGECAKKLGIMWGQQTPTQKQPFEEKALRLREKYDKVQDCYLTFL
;
A
#
# COMPACT_ATOMS: atom_id res chain seq x y z
N MET A 1 13.05 29.81 5.02
CA MET A 1 14.28 29.16 4.53
C MET A 1 14.05 27.70 4.10
N ALA A 2 13.44 26.83 4.92
CA ALA A 2 13.20 25.42 4.58
C ALA A 2 12.31 25.14 3.34
N LYS A 3 11.34 26.01 3.04
CA LYS A 3 10.42 25.82 1.90
C LYS A 3 11.10 26.05 0.54
N ASN A 4 12.03 26.99 0.46
CA ASN A 4 12.75 27.30 -0.79
C ASN A 4 13.82 26.25 -1.11
N ASP A 5 14.42 25.64 -0.08
CA ASP A 5 15.40 24.57 -0.21
C ASP A 5 14.78 23.30 -0.81
N LYS A 6 13.57 22.95 -0.35
CA LYS A 6 12.79 21.83 -0.89
C LYS A 6 12.46 22.01 -2.38
N VAL A 7 12.09 23.21 -2.81
CA VAL A 7 11.74 23.50 -4.22
C VAL A 7 12.98 23.40 -5.12
N ARG A 8 14.15 23.84 -4.63
CA ARG A 8 15.42 23.69 -5.34
C ARG A 8 15.78 22.22 -5.51
N TYR A 9 15.69 21.46 -4.42
CA TYR A 9 15.96 20.02 -4.43
C TYR A 9 15.03 19.25 -5.38
N GLU A 10 13.72 19.55 -5.36
CA GLU A 10 12.74 18.92 -6.25
C GLU A 10 12.98 19.28 -7.73
N ARG A 11 13.47 20.49 -8.02
CA ARG A 11 13.83 20.91 -9.37
C ARG A 11 15.06 20.15 -9.88
N ASP A 12 16.12 20.05 -9.07
CA ASP A 12 17.35 19.33 -9.41
C ASP A 12 17.10 17.83 -9.58
N MET A 13 16.28 17.24 -8.71
CA MET A 13 15.97 15.81 -8.74
C MET A 13 14.95 15.42 -9.81
N ARG A 14 14.29 16.37 -10.48
CA ARG A 14 13.26 16.07 -11.52
C ARG A 14 13.83 15.30 -12.71
N GLY A 15 15.12 15.47 -13.02
CA GLY A 15 15.82 14.77 -14.09
C GLY A 15 16.68 13.59 -13.62
N TYR A 16 16.74 13.33 -12.32
CA TYR A 16 17.59 12.28 -11.76
C TYR A 16 16.89 10.91 -11.83
N VAL A 17 17.35 10.04 -12.71
CA VAL A 17 16.95 8.63 -12.75
C VAL A 17 17.98 7.85 -11.92
N PRO A 18 17.67 7.44 -10.67
CA PRO A 18 18.60 6.67 -9.88
C PRO A 18 18.91 5.33 -10.58
N PRO A 19 20.18 4.88 -10.55
CA PRO A 19 20.56 3.60 -11.12
C PRO A 19 19.78 2.44 -10.48
N LYS A 20 19.44 1.44 -11.30
CA LYS A 20 18.57 0.30 -10.94
C LYS A 20 19.22 -0.49 -9.80
N GLY A 21 18.68 -0.37 -8.59
CA GLY A 21 19.21 -0.98 -7.36
C GLY A 21 19.51 0.01 -6.23
N MET A 22 19.58 1.31 -6.55
CA MET A 22 19.79 2.39 -5.56
C MET A 22 18.46 2.97 -5.05
N ALA A 23 17.36 2.25 -5.23
CA ALA A 23 16.05 2.61 -4.71
C ALA A 23 16.01 2.37 -3.20
N LYS A 24 16.11 3.45 -2.42
CA LYS A 24 15.82 3.53 -0.98
C LYS A 24 16.42 2.36 -0.19
N SER A 25 17.75 2.43 0.02
CA SER A 25 18.40 1.68 1.09
C SER A 25 17.58 1.83 2.38
N GLY A 26 17.16 0.69 2.93
CA GLY A 26 16.48 0.65 4.23
C GLY A 26 14.97 0.90 4.17
N ARG A 27 14.19 -0.09 3.70
CA ARG A 27 13.02 -0.42 4.52
C ARG A 27 13.61 -0.86 5.85
N LYS A 28 13.59 0.02 6.87
CA LYS A 28 13.91 -0.35 8.26
C LYS A 28 13.27 -1.71 8.50
N LYS A 29 14.07 -2.68 8.98
CA LYS A 29 13.55 -3.98 9.42
C LYS A 29 12.32 -3.64 10.27
N LYS A 30 11.15 -4.12 9.85
CA LYS A 30 9.94 -3.92 10.65
C LYS A 30 10.26 -4.53 12.00
N ASP A 31 10.21 -3.71 13.04
CA ASP A 31 10.35 -4.20 14.41
C ASP A 31 9.36 -5.35 14.59
N PRO A 32 9.80 -6.54 15.05
CA PRO A 32 8.92 -7.70 15.18
C PRO A 32 7.71 -7.44 16.09
N ASN A 33 7.86 -6.51 17.04
CA ASN A 33 6.83 -6.11 17.99
C ASN A 33 5.97 -4.94 17.50
N ALA A 34 6.38 -4.22 16.43
CA ALA A 34 5.55 -3.17 15.89
C ALA A 34 4.32 -3.78 15.22
N PRO A 35 3.12 -3.23 15.49
CA PRO A 35 1.93 -3.74 14.85
C PRO A 35 2.07 -3.64 13.33
N LYS A 36 1.58 -4.66 12.63
CA LYS A 36 1.66 -4.74 11.16
C LYS A 36 0.61 -3.82 10.54
N ARG A 37 1.06 -2.87 9.69
CA ARG A 37 0.17 -1.89 9.03
C ARG A 37 -1.10 -2.54 8.47
N PRO A 38 -2.27 -1.92 8.68
CA PRO A 38 -3.53 -2.49 8.27
C PRO A 38 -3.61 -2.54 6.74
N PRO A 39 -4.23 -3.57 6.16
CA PRO A 39 -4.43 -3.63 4.72
C PRO A 39 -5.39 -2.51 4.28
N SER A 40 -5.03 -1.79 3.23
CA SER A 40 -5.90 -0.79 2.59
C SER A 40 -7.10 -1.46 1.90
N ALA A 41 -8.14 -0.69 1.56
CA ALA A 41 -9.32 -1.16 0.82
C ALA A 41 -8.95 -1.95 -0.44
N PHE A 42 -7.93 -1.49 -1.18
CA PHE A 42 -7.38 -2.21 -2.32
C PHE A 42 -6.79 -3.58 -1.96
N PHE A 43 -6.16 -3.71 -0.80
CA PHE A 43 -5.61 -5.00 -0.34
C PHE A 43 -6.71 -5.97 0.08
N VAL A 44 -7.78 -5.48 0.72
CA VAL A 44 -8.96 -6.29 1.05
C VAL A 44 -9.62 -6.80 -0.24
N PHE A 45 -9.85 -5.91 -1.21
CA PHE A 45 -10.37 -6.25 -2.53
C PHE A 45 -9.46 -7.24 -3.26
N SER A 46 -8.17 -6.96 -3.35
CA SER A 46 -7.23 -7.84 -4.08
C SER A 46 -7.08 -9.21 -3.41
N ALA A 47 -7.29 -9.33 -2.10
CA ALA A 47 -7.30 -10.62 -1.41
C ALA A 47 -8.52 -11.47 -1.81
N GLU A 48 -9.70 -10.85 -1.91
CA GLU A 48 -10.95 -11.52 -2.33
C GLU A 48 -10.94 -11.87 -3.83
N PHE A 49 -10.37 -11.02 -4.69
CA PHE A 49 -10.36 -11.23 -6.14
C PHE A 49 -9.13 -12.01 -6.67
N ARG A 50 -8.05 -12.11 -5.90
CA ARG A 50 -6.89 -12.97 -6.24
C ARG A 50 -7.26 -14.42 -6.58
N PRO A 51 -8.09 -15.14 -5.81
CA PRO A 51 -8.48 -16.50 -6.17
C PRO A 51 -9.26 -16.55 -7.49
N THR A 52 -10.16 -15.61 -7.74
CA THR A 52 -10.91 -15.50 -8.99
C THR A 52 -9.98 -15.31 -10.19
N VAL A 53 -9.05 -14.35 -10.10
CA VAL A 53 -8.08 -14.09 -11.18
C VAL A 53 -7.12 -15.28 -11.37
N LYS A 54 -6.79 -16.00 -10.29
CA LYS A 54 -5.97 -17.23 -10.37
C LYS A 54 -6.72 -18.37 -11.06
N GLN A 55 -8.03 -18.46 -10.87
CA GLN A 55 -8.88 -19.44 -11.56
C GLN A 55 -9.05 -19.10 -13.05
N GLU A 56 -9.26 -17.82 -13.38
CA GLU A 56 -9.39 -17.37 -14.78
C GLU A 56 -8.07 -17.44 -15.55
N PHE A 57 -6.95 -17.20 -14.87
CA PHE A 57 -5.61 -17.22 -15.47
C PHE A 57 -4.68 -18.17 -14.70
N PRO A 58 -4.85 -19.50 -14.84
CA PRO A 58 -3.98 -20.48 -14.22
C PRO A 58 -2.62 -20.46 -14.92
N GLY A 59 -1.70 -19.63 -14.44
CA GLY A 59 -0.35 -19.47 -15.00
C GLY A 59 0.15 -18.03 -15.08
N CYS A 60 -0.72 -17.03 -14.91
CA CYS A 60 -0.28 -15.64 -14.82
C CYS A 60 0.58 -15.41 -13.56
N SER A 61 1.65 -14.65 -13.72
CA SER A 61 2.49 -14.27 -12.59
C SER A 61 1.69 -13.41 -11.60
N ILE A 62 1.99 -13.54 -10.31
CA ILE A 62 1.36 -12.75 -9.23
C ILE A 62 1.42 -11.23 -9.54
N GLY A 63 2.48 -10.79 -10.22
CA GLY A 63 2.64 -9.41 -10.66
C GLY A 63 1.64 -8.98 -11.74
N GLU A 64 1.31 -9.86 -12.68
CA GLU A 64 0.32 -9.59 -13.73
C GLU A 64 -1.10 -9.58 -13.17
N CYS A 65 -1.40 -10.52 -12.27
CA CYS A 65 -2.66 -10.54 -11.54
C CYS A 65 -2.84 -9.23 -10.74
N ALA A 66 -1.80 -8.76 -10.06
CA ALA A 66 -1.83 -7.50 -9.33
C ALA A 66 -2.07 -6.28 -10.24
N LYS A 67 -1.47 -6.25 -11.43
CA LYS A 67 -1.71 -5.19 -12.42
C LYS A 67 -3.17 -5.17 -12.88
N LYS A 68 -3.74 -6.32 -13.23
CA LYS A 68 -5.16 -6.44 -13.63
C LYS A 68 -6.10 -6.00 -12.50
N LEU A 69 -5.84 -6.45 -11.28
CA LEU A 69 -6.61 -6.06 -10.08
C LEU A 69 -6.56 -4.55 -9.83
N GLY A 70 -5.40 -3.91 -10.06
CA GLY A 70 -5.25 -2.46 -9.97
C GLY A 70 -6.13 -1.69 -10.96
N ILE A 71 -6.18 -2.17 -12.22
CA ILE A 71 -7.03 -1.57 -13.26
C ILE A 71 -8.51 -1.77 -12.92
N MET A 72 -8.90 -3.00 -12.54
CA MET A 72 -10.26 -3.30 -12.10
C MET A 72 -10.68 -2.43 -10.92
N TRP A 73 -9.81 -2.26 -9.92
CA TRP A 73 -10.07 -1.36 -8.80
C TRP A 73 -10.23 0.10 -9.26
N GLY A 74 -9.43 0.58 -10.21
CA GLY A 74 -9.63 1.90 -10.80
C GLY A 74 -11.01 2.07 -11.45
N GLN A 75 -11.48 1.03 -12.14
CA GLN A 75 -12.77 1.00 -12.85
C GLN A 75 -13.99 0.79 -11.94
N GLN A 76 -13.82 0.19 -10.76
CA GLN A 76 -14.91 -0.02 -9.81
C GLN A 76 -15.50 1.31 -9.34
N THR A 77 -16.83 1.35 -9.19
CA THR A 77 -17.55 2.55 -8.75
C THR A 77 -17.32 2.82 -7.25
N PRO A 78 -17.46 4.07 -6.78
CA PRO A 78 -17.35 4.37 -5.35
C PRO A 78 -18.33 3.54 -4.50
N THR A 79 -19.51 3.22 -5.03
CA THR A 79 -20.51 2.37 -4.36
C THR A 79 -20.02 0.94 -4.14
N GLN A 80 -19.30 0.38 -5.11
CA GLN A 80 -18.70 -0.95 -4.97
C GLN A 80 -17.47 -0.93 -4.05
N LYS A 81 -16.74 0.19 -4.02
CA LYS A 81 -15.59 0.40 -3.14
C LYS A 81 -15.97 0.62 -1.68
N GLN A 82 -17.12 1.24 -1.41
CA GLN A 82 -17.60 1.56 -0.06
C GLN A 82 -17.50 0.40 0.93
N PRO A 83 -18.03 -0.81 0.67
CA PRO A 83 -17.92 -1.92 1.63
C PRO A 83 -16.45 -2.34 1.88
N PHE A 84 -15.57 -2.21 0.89
CA PHE A 84 -14.15 -2.50 1.05
C PHE A 84 -13.41 -1.40 1.83
N GLU A 85 -13.80 -0.15 1.60
CA GLU A 85 -13.30 1.01 2.36
C GLU A 85 -13.74 0.95 3.82
N GLU A 86 -15.00 0.58 4.09
CA GLU A 86 -15.51 0.42 5.45
C GLU A 86 -14.83 -0.77 6.16
N LYS A 87 -14.66 -1.91 5.49
CA LYS A 87 -13.87 -3.04 6.00
C LYS A 87 -12.44 -2.60 6.34
N ALA A 88 -11.78 -1.87 5.44
CA ALA A 88 -10.43 -1.36 5.66
C ALA A 88 -10.37 -0.32 6.78
N LEU A 89 -11.39 0.52 6.94
CA LEU A 89 -11.51 1.49 8.01
C LEU A 89 -11.60 0.79 9.37
N ARG A 90 -12.47 -0.22 9.51
CA ARG A 90 -12.58 -1.03 10.73
C ARG A 90 -11.27 -1.75 11.08
N LEU A 91 -10.57 -2.26 10.06
CA LEU A 91 -9.23 -2.86 10.24
C LEU A 91 -8.20 -1.83 10.68
N ARG A 92 -8.27 -0.60 10.15
CA ARG A 92 -7.43 0.52 10.56
C ARG A 92 -7.69 0.91 12.01
N GLU A 93 -8.94 1.07 12.42
CA GLU A 93 -9.27 1.42 13.82
C GLU A 93 -8.77 0.38 14.83
N LYS A 94 -8.89 -0.91 14.50
CA LYS A 94 -8.31 -1.98 15.33
C LYS A 94 -6.81 -1.85 15.43
N TYR A 95 -6.14 -1.58 14.30
CA TYR A 95 -4.71 -1.38 14.26
C TYR A 95 -4.28 -0.13 15.04
N ASP A 96 -5.00 0.98 14.91
CA ASP A 96 -4.70 2.23 15.60
C ASP A 96 -4.75 2.00 17.12
N LYS A 97 -5.76 1.29 17.63
CA LYS A 97 -5.81 0.88 19.05
C LYS A 97 -4.61 0.05 19.48
N VAL A 98 -4.21 -0.94 18.68
CA VAL A 98 -3.02 -1.77 18.99
C VAL A 98 -1.74 -0.93 18.91
N GLN A 99 -1.65 0.01 17.97
CA GLN A 99 -0.52 0.91 17.82
C GLN A 99 -0.44 1.91 18.99
N ASP A 100 -1.56 2.43 19.45
CA ASP A 100 -1.64 3.30 20.60
C ASP A 100 -1.25 2.54 21.88
N CYS A 101 -1.73 1.31 22.07
CA CYS A 101 -1.27 0.43 23.15
C CYS A 101 0.24 0.13 23.07
N TYR A 102 0.77 -0.10 21.86
CA TYR A 102 2.20 -0.34 21.66
C TYR A 102 3.05 0.89 21.97
N LEU A 103 2.60 2.08 21.54
CA LEU A 103 3.29 3.35 21.79
C LEU A 103 3.21 3.78 23.25
N THR A 104 2.15 3.41 23.97
CA THR A 104 2.02 3.69 25.41
C THR A 104 2.83 2.74 26.29
N PHE A 105 3.24 1.59 25.77
CA PHE A 105 4.05 0.59 26.48
C PHE A 105 5.56 0.65 26.14
N LEU A 106 5.97 1.62 25.32
CA LEU A 106 7.34 1.90 24.90
C LEU A 106 7.89 3.14 25.63
#